data_AF-A0A6P1NPM2-F1
#
_entry.id   AF-A0A6P1NPM2-F1
#
_cell.length_a   1.000
_cell.length_b   1.000
_cell.length_c   1.000
_cell.angle_alpha   90.00
_cell.angle_beta   90.00
_cell.angle_gamma   90.00
#
_symmetry.space_group_name_H-M   'P 1'
#
loop_
_entity.id
_entity.type
_entity.pdbx_description
1 polymer ?
#
loop_
_entity_poly.entity_id
_entity_poly.type
_entity_poly.pdbx_seq_one_letter_code
_entity_poly.pdbx_strand_id
1 'polypeptide(L)' 'MGRGRQKAKATKQARDIKYYSPNTDYSALQRELKGPEGRATSHFANDPVEPDYSAYVDKYADDLEEDDDEIDTRRIG' A
#
# COMPACT_ATOMS: atom_id res chain seq x y z
N MET A 1 -43.35 -10.34 -15.68
CA MET A 1 -43.53 -9.51 -14.45
C MET A 1 -42.43 -9.67 -13.37
N GLY A 2 -41.32 -10.39 -13.60
CA GLY A 2 -40.33 -10.72 -12.53
C GLY A 2 -39.01 -9.94 -12.51
N ARG A 3 -38.67 -9.18 -13.57
CA ARG A 3 -37.34 -8.55 -13.73
C ARG A 3 -37.07 -7.40 -12.75
N GLY A 4 -38.09 -6.62 -12.39
CA GLY A 4 -37.93 -5.47 -11.47
C GLY A 4 -37.52 -5.89 -10.06
N ARG A 5 -38.06 -7.01 -9.57
CA ARG A 5 -37.70 -7.56 -8.25
C ARG A 5 -36.27 -8.10 -8.24
N GLN A 6 -35.84 -8.78 -9.31
CA GLN A 6 -34.46 -9.24 -9.47
C GLN A 6 -33.48 -8.07 -9.53
N LYS A 7 -33.79 -7.04 -10.31
CA LYS A 7 -32.97 -5.82 -10.40
C LYS A 7 -32.84 -5.13 -9.03
N ALA A 8 -33.95 -5.00 -8.29
CA ALA A 8 -33.92 -4.42 -6.95
C ALA A 8 -33.05 -5.22 -5.97
N LYS A 9 -33.16 -6.55 -5.97
CA LYS A 9 -32.30 -7.43 -5.16
C LYS A 9 -30.82 -7.31 -5.53
N ALA A 10 -30.50 -7.30 -6.83
CA ALA A 10 -29.14 -7.15 -7.31
C ALA A 10 -28.52 -5.80 -6.91
N THR A 11 -29.25 -4.69 -7.07
CA THR A 11 -28.78 -3.36 -6.66
C THR A 11 -28.54 -3.29 -5.15
N LYS A 12 -29.40 -3.92 -4.34
CA LYS A 12 -29.20 -3.98 -2.89
C LYS A 12 -27.92 -4.75 -2.55
N GLN A 13 -27.77 -5.97 -3.08
CA GLN A 13 -26.57 -6.78 -2.84
C GLN A 13 -25.29 -6.08 -3.32
N ALA A 14 -25.33 -5.42 -4.47
CA ALA A 14 -24.17 -4.69 -4.99
C ALA A 14 -23.76 -3.53 -4.08
N ARG A 15 -24.74 -2.82 -3.48
CA ARG A 15 -24.46 -1.78 -2.47
C ARG A 15 -23.90 -2.37 -1.20
N ASP A 16 -24.48 -3.47 -0.74
CA ASP A 16 -23.99 -4.19 0.44
C ASP A 16 -22.53 -4.57 0.22
N ILE A 17 -22.16 -5.17 -0.92
CA ILE A 17 -20.77 -5.51 -1.27
C ILE A 17 -19.87 -4.26 -1.39
N LYS A 18 -20.33 -3.22 -2.10
CA LYS A 18 -19.52 -2.02 -2.35
C LYS A 18 -19.16 -1.28 -1.07
N TYR A 19 -20.05 -1.26 -0.10
CA TYR A 19 -19.88 -0.54 1.16
C TYR A 19 -19.68 -1.50 2.35
N TYR A 20 -19.42 -2.78 2.09
CA TYR A 20 -19.10 -3.75 3.12
C TYR A 20 -17.66 -3.52 3.58
N SER A 21 -17.52 -3.05 4.81
CA SER A 21 -16.26 -3.14 5.54
C SER A 21 -16.35 -4.37 6.45
N PRO A 22 -15.61 -5.45 6.20
CA PRO A 22 -15.56 -6.57 7.13
C PRO A 22 -15.01 -6.09 8.47
N ASN A 23 -15.57 -6.61 9.57
CA ASN A 23 -14.97 -6.43 10.89
C ASN A 23 -13.73 -7.30 10.97
N THR A 24 -12.59 -6.68 11.24
CA THR A 24 -11.32 -7.39 11.47
C THR A 24 -11.24 -7.85 12.92
N ASP A 25 -10.98 -9.13 13.15
CA ASP A 25 -10.68 -9.65 14.48
C ASP A 25 -9.24 -9.28 14.87
N TYR A 26 -9.10 -8.17 15.59
CA TYR A 26 -7.80 -7.68 16.06
C TYR A 26 -7.13 -8.63 17.06
N SER A 27 -7.88 -9.47 17.78
CA SER A 27 -7.32 -10.40 18.75
C SER A 27 -6.60 -11.58 18.08
N ALA A 28 -7.15 -12.07 16.97
CA ALA A 28 -6.51 -13.08 16.13
C ALA A 28 -5.24 -12.51 15.48
N LEU A 29 -5.31 -11.30 14.92
CA LEU A 29 -4.17 -10.61 14.32
C LEU A 29 -3.02 -10.41 15.31
N GLN A 30 -3.33 -9.95 16.53
CA GLN A 30 -2.33 -9.77 17.58
C GLN A 30 -1.63 -11.09 17.92
N ARG A 31 -2.37 -12.20 18.00
CA ARG A 31 -1.80 -13.53 18.28
C ARG A 31 -0.85 -13.99 17.18
N GLU A 32 -1.18 -13.74 15.92
CA GLU A 32 -0.32 -14.05 14.77
C GLU A 32 0.95 -13.20 14.79
N LEU A 33 0.82 -11.89 15.04
CA LEU A 33 1.95 -10.96 15.12
C LEU A 33 2.88 -11.25 16.30
N LYS A 34 2.34 -11.69 17.44
CA LYS A 34 3.16 -11.93 18.63
C LYS A 34 4.14 -13.09 18.45
N GLY A 35 3.88 -14.02 17.55
CA GLY A 35 4.71 -15.21 17.34
C GLY A 35 4.95 -16.00 18.64
N PRO A 36 5.66 -17.14 18.58
CA PRO A 36 6.18 -17.74 19.81
C PRO A 36 7.22 -16.77 20.40
N GLU A 37 7.01 -16.31 21.64
CA GLU A 37 7.92 -15.45 22.44
C GLU A 37 9.31 -16.06 22.72
N GLY A 38 9.77 -17.03 21.91
CA GLY A 38 11.06 -17.71 22.03
C GLY A 38 12.08 -17.41 20.93
N ARG A 39 11.76 -16.56 19.95
CA ARG A 39 12.72 -16.10 18.92
C ARG A 39 12.58 -14.63 18.60
N ALA A 40 12.58 -13.77 19.62
CA ALA A 40 13.02 -12.39 19.44
C ALA A 40 14.56 -12.32 19.43
N THR A 41 15.24 -13.31 18.82
CA THR A 41 16.66 -13.18 18.47
C THR A 41 16.70 -12.28 17.25
N SER A 42 16.77 -10.97 17.49
CA SER A 42 17.39 -10.01 16.58
C SER A 42 17.16 -10.31 15.09
N HIS A 43 15.96 -10.06 14.55
CA HIS A 43 15.82 -10.02 13.09
C HIS A 43 16.75 -8.98 12.44
N PHE A 44 17.23 -8.01 13.23
CA PHE A 44 18.27 -7.05 12.86
C PHE A 44 19.70 -7.59 12.84
N ALA A 45 19.97 -8.82 13.30
CA ALA A 45 21.34 -9.37 13.26
C ALA A 45 21.71 -9.95 11.89
N ASN A 46 20.75 -10.09 10.96
CA ASN A 46 20.95 -10.66 9.63
C ASN A 46 20.37 -9.79 8.52
N ASP A 47 20.12 -8.50 8.77
CA ASP A 47 19.76 -7.61 7.66
C ASP A 47 20.96 -7.57 6.70
N PRO A 48 20.77 -7.90 5.41
CA PRO A 48 21.84 -7.76 4.44
C PRO A 48 22.29 -6.31 4.45
N VAL A 49 23.60 -6.09 4.36
CA VAL A 49 24.16 -4.74 4.18
C VAL A 49 23.44 -4.11 2.99
N GLU A 50 22.68 -3.05 3.25
CA GLU A 50 22.01 -2.29 2.19
C GLU A 50 23.05 -1.90 1.13
N PRO A 51 22.76 -2.11 -0.16
CA PRO A 51 23.65 -1.67 -1.22
C PRO A 51 23.89 -0.16 -1.09
N ASP A 52 25.10 0.28 -1.38
CA ASP A 52 25.41 1.71 -1.41
C ASP A 52 24.65 2.38 -2.55
N TYR A 53 23.58 3.10 -2.21
CA TYR A 53 22.76 3.82 -3.19
C TYR A 53 23.40 5.13 -3.68
N SER A 54 24.55 5.55 -3.12
CA SER A 54 25.23 6.78 -3.57
C SER A 54 25.59 6.74 -5.06
N ALA A 55 25.99 5.56 -5.58
CA ALA A 55 26.28 5.38 -7.00
C ALA A 55 25.05 5.59 -7.91
N TYR A 56 23.83 5.36 -7.42
CA TYR A 56 22.61 5.67 -8.16
C TYR A 56 22.28 7.16 -8.11
N VAL A 57 22.58 7.82 -6.98
CA VAL A 57 22.43 9.28 -6.87
C VAL A 57 23.28 9.98 -7.91
N ASP A 58 24.55 9.61 -8.04
CA ASP A 58 25.44 10.20 -9.05
C ASP A 58 24.98 9.91 -10.48
N LYS A 59 24.46 8.71 -10.75
CA LYS A 59 24.00 8.31 -12.09
C LYS A 59 22.76 9.09 -12.56
N TYR A 60 21.87 9.42 -11.63
CA TYR A 60 20.61 10.10 -11.92
C TYR A 60 20.64 11.58 -11.49
N ALA A 61 21.79 12.10 -11.08
CA ALA A 61 21.93 13.51 -10.71
C ALA A 61 21.55 14.42 -11.89
N ASP A 62 22.06 14.11 -13.08
CA ASP A 62 21.78 14.86 -14.31
C ASP A 62 20.28 14.86 -14.67
N ASP A 63 19.59 13.72 -14.48
CA ASP A 63 18.14 13.58 -14.77
C ASP A 63 17.28 14.35 -13.74
N LEU A 64 17.73 14.48 -12.49
CA LEU A 64 17.03 15.21 -11.44
C LEU A 64 17.21 16.73 -11.55
N GLU A 65 18.35 17.20 -12.05
CA GLU A 65 18.57 18.62 -12.33
C GLU A 65 17.67 19.11 -13.48
N GLU A 66 17.38 18.26 -14.47
CA GLU A 66 16.50 18.61 -15.60
C GLU A 66 15.01 18.73 -15.21
N ASP A 67 14.56 17.99 -14.19
CA ASP A 67 13.16 18.01 -13.69
C ASP A 67 12.85 19.25 -12.84
N ASP A 68 13.85 19.85 -12.16
CA ASP A 68 13.66 21.06 -11.33
C ASP A 68 13.42 22.31 -12.20
N ASP A 69 14.01 22.35 -13.40
CA ASP A 69 13.80 23.39 -14.41
C ASP A 69 12.40 23.29 -15.10
N GLU A 70 11.76 22.11 -15.09
CA GLU A 70 10.43 21.91 -15.68
C GLU A 70 9.27 22.27 -14.73
N ILE A 71 9.51 22.35 -13.41
CA ILE A 71 8.46 22.71 -12.44
C ILE A 71 8.10 24.20 -12.51
N ASP A 72 9.07 25.09 -12.79
CA ASP A 72 8.83 26.55 -12.85
C ASP A 72 8.02 26.97 -14.08
N THR A 73 8.16 26.25 -15.21
CA THR A 73 7.47 26.59 -16.46
C THR A 73 6.01 26.12 -16.52
N ARG A 74 5.62 25.11 -15.73
CA ARG A 74 4.26 24.54 -15.71
C ARG A 74 3.25 25.31 -14.86
N ARG A 75 3.69 26.33 -14.11
CA ARG A 75 2.85 27.14 -13.20
C ARG A 75 2.42 28.49 -13.79
N ILE A 76 2.53 28.69 -15.10
CA ILE A 76 2.03 29.91 -15.76
C ILE A 76 1.21 29.49 -16.99
N GLY A 77 -0.10 29.45 -16.80
CA GLY A 77 -1.12 29.19 -17.83
C GLY A 77 -2.51 29.44 -17.30
#